data_AF-K0RFW7-F1
#
_entry.id   AF-K0RFW7-F1
#
_cell.length_a   1.000
_cell.length_b   1.000
_cell.length_c   1.000
_cell.angle_alpha   90.00
_cell.angle_beta   90.00
_cell.angle_gamma   90.00
#
_symmetry.space_group_name_H-M   'P 1'
#
loop_
_entity.id
_entity.type
_entity.pdbx_description
1 polymer ?
#
loop_
_entity_poly.entity_id
_entity_poly.type
_entity_poly.pdbx_seq_one_letter_code
_entity_poly.pdbx_strand_id
1 'polypeptide(L)'
;MILLPLLAVLLSTAGAFVSPWSRRTPSSTSKLHSLKPAALPLMDSGKALARSGEVLIDLTTNLDLYGGSLSACGACIRNCGDALAQAGASARMKTGVEIVIDELREGADCLKEGSLKLATAVDESNVDKDFELSKRLQAMIKPTQQAALRLEEAGASIMQRQSITVVGSHLIACGEAIDMLASSI
;
A
#
# COMPACT_ATOMS: atom_id res chain seq x y z
N MET A 1 18.03 -6.31 16.43
CA MET A 1 17.56 -5.51 17.57
C MET A 1 18.35 -4.22 17.67
N ILE A 2 17.97 -3.19 16.91
CA ILE A 2 18.47 -1.83 17.12
C ILE A 2 17.23 -0.94 17.16
N LEU A 3 16.92 -0.49 18.38
CA LEU A 3 15.87 0.45 18.69
C LEU A 3 16.24 1.87 18.21
N LEU A 4 15.20 2.56 17.74
CA LEU A 4 14.94 4.00 17.76
C LEU A 4 16.00 4.93 18.40
N PRO A 5 16.18 6.11 17.78
CA PRO A 5 15.93 7.33 18.53
C PRO A 5 15.07 8.31 17.73
N LEU A 6 13.80 8.39 18.10
CA LEU A 6 12.85 9.42 17.65
C LEU A 6 12.10 9.92 18.89
N LEU A 7 12.83 10.51 19.84
CA LEU A 7 12.23 11.12 21.03
C LEU A 7 13.18 12.09 21.75
N ALA A 8 13.65 13.11 21.04
CA ALA A 8 14.25 14.28 21.66
C ALA A 8 13.78 15.52 20.92
N VAL A 9 12.81 16.22 21.50
CA VAL A 9 12.75 17.68 21.71
C VAL A 9 11.28 18.01 22.01
N LEU A 10 10.89 17.76 23.27
CA LEU A 10 9.78 18.45 23.91
C LEU A 10 10.25 18.83 25.31
N LEU A 11 10.04 20.11 25.64
CA LEU A 11 10.16 20.81 26.93
C LEU A 11 11.43 21.66 27.15
N SER A 12 11.34 22.95 26.83
CA SER A 12 11.82 24.01 27.72
C SER A 12 10.95 25.28 27.61
N THR A 13 10.03 25.40 28.56
CA THR A 13 9.68 26.60 29.37
C THR A 13 9.47 27.99 28.74
N ALA A 14 8.19 28.39 28.73
CA ALA A 14 7.59 29.56 29.38
C ALA A 14 8.19 30.99 29.21
N GLY A 15 7.37 31.87 28.65
CA GLY A 15 7.43 33.33 28.81
C GLY A 15 6.14 33.98 28.29
N ALA A 16 5.37 34.63 29.18
CA ALA A 16 4.00 35.07 28.96
C ALA A 16 3.87 36.47 28.31
N PHE A 17 2.87 36.65 27.45
CA PHE A 17 2.17 37.94 27.25
C PHE A 17 0.73 37.66 26.83
N VAL A 18 -0.23 38.02 27.69
CA VAL A 18 -1.66 37.81 27.45
C VAL A 18 -2.26 39.10 26.90
N SER A 19 -2.70 39.09 25.64
CA SER A 19 -3.51 40.17 25.06
C SER A 19 -4.98 39.74 24.99
N PRO A 20 -5.94 40.56 25.43
CA PRO A 20 -7.36 40.21 25.46
C PRO A 20 -8.01 40.59 24.12
N TRP A 21 -7.81 39.75 23.09
CA TRP A 21 -8.65 39.80 21.90
C TRP A 21 -9.00 38.38 21.44
N SER A 22 -10.29 38.07 21.54
CA SER A 22 -11.00 36.98 20.87
C SER A 22 -10.31 35.62 20.85
N ARG A 23 -10.73 34.77 21.80
CA ARG A 23 -10.50 33.33 21.83
C ARG A 23 -11.16 32.65 20.61
N ARG A 24 -10.55 32.77 19.43
CA ARG A 24 -10.71 31.76 18.38
C ARG A 24 -9.66 30.69 18.67
N THR A 25 -10.11 29.54 19.14
CA THR A 25 -9.36 28.32 18.93
C THR A 25 -8.99 28.28 17.45
N PRO A 26 -7.70 28.15 17.06
CA PRO A 26 -7.41 27.82 15.69
C PRO A 26 -8.11 26.49 15.47
N SER A 27 -9.19 26.49 14.67
CA SER A 27 -9.57 25.25 14.03
C SER A 27 -8.33 24.88 13.22
N SER A 28 -7.61 23.87 13.70
CA SER A 28 -6.59 23.19 12.91
C SER A 28 -7.33 22.51 11.77
N THR A 29 -7.80 23.33 10.84
CA THR A 29 -8.07 22.93 9.48
C THR A 29 -6.70 22.52 8.98
N SER A 30 -6.43 21.22 9.07
CA SER A 30 -5.31 20.59 8.41
C SER A 30 -5.45 20.95 6.94
N LYS A 31 -4.73 22.01 6.51
CA LYS A 31 -4.40 22.17 5.11
C LYS A 31 -3.78 20.84 4.75
N LEU A 32 -4.36 20.09 3.80
CA LEU A 32 -3.71 18.92 3.22
C LEU A 32 -2.33 19.39 2.80
N HIS A 33 -1.33 19.15 3.65
CA HIS A 33 0.06 19.39 3.32
C HIS A 33 0.28 18.56 2.08
N SER A 34 0.69 19.23 1.01
CA SER A 34 0.77 18.65 -0.32
C SER A 34 1.38 17.25 -0.25
N LEU A 35 0.72 16.24 -0.84
CA LEU A 35 1.24 14.86 -0.92
C LEU A 35 2.56 14.76 -1.74
N LYS A 36 3.05 15.88 -2.26
CA LYS A 36 4.30 16.01 -3.02
C LYS A 36 5.51 15.29 -2.43
N PRO A 37 5.81 15.35 -1.11
CA PRO A 37 6.95 14.63 -0.55
C PRO A 37 6.83 13.11 -0.70
N ALA A 38 5.61 12.57 -0.68
CA ALA A 38 5.34 11.15 -0.86
C ALA A 38 5.23 10.74 -2.34
N ALA A 39 5.16 11.70 -3.26
CA ALA A 39 4.90 11.44 -4.67
C ALA A 39 5.97 10.56 -5.36
N LEU A 40 7.25 10.88 -5.16
CA LEU A 40 8.35 10.09 -5.74
C LEU A 40 8.44 8.70 -5.09
N PRO A 41 8.48 8.57 -3.74
CA PRO A 41 8.48 7.25 -3.11
C PRO A 41 7.29 6.38 -3.53
N LEU A 42 6.07 6.93 -3.56
CA LEU A 42 4.88 6.18 -3.95
C LEU A 42 4.95 5.73 -5.41
N MET A 43 5.40 6.61 -6.30
CA MET A 43 5.54 6.30 -7.72
C MET A 43 6.58 5.20 -7.98
N ASP A 44 7.74 5.28 -7.32
CA ASP A 44 8.82 4.31 -7.49
C ASP A 44 8.45 2.95 -6.89
N SER A 45 7.79 2.94 -5.72
CA SER A 45 7.22 1.73 -5.12
C SER A 45 6.17 1.09 -6.02
N GLY A 46 5.24 1.87 -6.59
CA GLY A 46 4.26 1.37 -7.54
C GLY A 46 4.89 0.71 -8.76
N LYS A 47 5.88 1.36 -9.38
CA LYS A 47 6.63 0.77 -10.50
C LYS A 47 7.39 -0.50 -10.10
N ALA A 48 7.94 -0.56 -8.89
CA ALA A 48 8.61 -1.76 -8.39
C ALA A 48 7.62 -2.91 -8.23
N LEU A 49 6.47 -2.66 -7.61
CA LEU A 49 5.40 -3.64 -7.47
C LEU A 49 4.87 -4.11 -8.84
N ALA A 50 4.70 -3.19 -9.78
CA ALA A 50 4.27 -3.50 -11.14
C ALA A 50 5.22 -4.50 -11.82
N ARG A 51 6.53 -4.23 -11.73
CA ARG A 51 7.57 -5.15 -12.23
C ARG A 51 7.55 -6.50 -11.53
N SER A 52 7.29 -6.56 -10.23
CA SER A 52 7.17 -7.83 -9.50
C SER A 52 6.00 -8.68 -10.01
N GLY A 53 4.86 -8.04 -10.32
CA GLY A 53 3.73 -8.72 -10.95
C GLY A 53 4.08 -9.27 -12.34
N GLU A 54 4.78 -8.49 -13.16
CA GLU A 54 5.27 -8.94 -14.48
C GLU A 54 6.22 -10.15 -14.35
N VAL A 55 7.17 -10.11 -13.40
CA VAL A 55 8.07 -11.24 -13.14
C VAL A 55 7.29 -12.50 -12.77
N LEU A 56 6.22 -12.39 -11.98
CA LEU A 56 5.37 -13.54 -11.65
C LEU A 56 4.66 -14.09 -12.89
N ILE A 57 4.12 -13.23 -13.76
CA ILE A 57 3.50 -13.63 -15.03
C ILE A 57 4.53 -14.35 -15.93
N ASP A 58 5.72 -13.78 -16.09
CA ASP A 58 6.80 -14.35 -16.88
C ASP A 58 7.23 -15.72 -16.34
N LEU A 59 7.32 -15.87 -15.02
CA LEU A 59 7.65 -17.15 -14.39
C LEU A 59 6.59 -18.21 -14.70
N THR A 60 5.30 -17.86 -14.57
CA THR A 60 4.21 -18.81 -14.89
C THR A 60 4.19 -19.21 -16.36
N THR A 61 4.55 -18.28 -17.26
CA THR A 61 4.64 -18.54 -18.71
C THR A 61 5.85 -19.41 -19.07
N ASN A 62 7.02 -19.09 -18.52
CA ASN A 62 8.27 -19.77 -18.85
C ASN A 62 8.41 -21.15 -18.20
N LEU A 63 7.81 -21.34 -17.03
CA LEU A 63 7.85 -22.59 -16.29
C LEU A 63 6.63 -23.48 -16.58
N ASP A 64 5.68 -23.00 -17.39
CA ASP A 64 4.38 -23.65 -17.64
C ASP A 64 3.65 -24.00 -16.32
N LEU A 65 3.87 -23.16 -15.30
CA LEU A 65 3.34 -23.35 -13.96
C LEU A 65 2.09 -22.50 -13.79
N TYR A 66 0.93 -23.15 -13.65
CA TYR A 66 -0.31 -22.52 -13.21
C TYR A 66 -0.62 -21.19 -13.93
N GLY A 67 -0.48 -21.20 -15.26
CA GLY A 67 -0.76 -20.07 -16.16
C GLY A 67 -2.21 -19.56 -16.10
N GLY A 68 -3.08 -20.21 -15.31
CA GLY A 68 -4.39 -19.72 -14.92
C GLY A 68 -4.32 -18.79 -13.70
N SER A 69 -4.57 -19.33 -12.52
CA SER A 69 -4.83 -18.51 -11.32
C SER A 69 -3.59 -17.82 -10.76
N LEU A 70 -2.41 -18.43 -10.82
CA LEU A 70 -1.18 -17.79 -10.35
C LEU A 70 -0.74 -16.64 -11.27
N SER A 71 -0.85 -16.83 -12.59
CA SER A 71 -0.62 -15.76 -13.57
C SER A 71 -1.61 -14.60 -13.39
N ALA A 72 -2.89 -14.91 -13.16
CA ALA A 72 -3.91 -13.91 -12.85
C ALA A 72 -3.60 -13.13 -11.55
N CYS A 73 -3.05 -13.78 -10.53
CA CYS A 73 -2.55 -13.08 -9.34
C CYS A 73 -1.41 -12.10 -9.69
N GLY A 74 -0.46 -12.53 -10.53
CA GLY A 74 0.61 -11.66 -11.05
C GLY A 74 0.05 -10.42 -11.77
N ALA A 75 -0.99 -10.59 -12.58
CA ALA A 75 -1.68 -9.47 -13.23
C ALA A 75 -2.34 -8.52 -12.23
N CYS A 76 -2.97 -9.03 -11.18
CA CYS A 76 -3.52 -8.22 -10.09
C CYS A 76 -2.44 -7.41 -9.36
N ILE A 77 -1.30 -8.03 -9.03
CA ILE A 77 -0.15 -7.34 -8.40
C ILE A 77 0.38 -6.24 -9.33
N ARG A 78 0.51 -6.55 -10.63
CA ARG A 78 0.96 -5.60 -11.64
C ARG A 78 0.06 -4.37 -11.71
N ASN A 79 -1.25 -4.60 -11.82
CA ASN A 79 -2.26 -3.54 -11.88
C ASN A 79 -2.27 -2.69 -10.60
N CYS A 80 -2.12 -3.31 -9.42
CA CYS A 80 -1.93 -2.56 -8.17
C CYS A 80 -0.70 -1.65 -8.23
N GLY A 81 0.42 -2.14 -8.77
CA GLY A 81 1.62 -1.35 -8.95
C GLY A 81 1.42 -0.16 -9.89
N ASP A 82 0.71 -0.34 -11.00
CA ASP A 82 0.38 0.72 -11.94
C ASP A 82 -0.52 1.80 -11.30
N ALA A 83 -1.54 1.38 -10.55
CA ALA A 83 -2.40 2.30 -9.78
C ALA A 83 -1.59 3.12 -8.77
N LEU A 84 -0.70 2.47 -8.00
CA LEU A 84 0.20 3.18 -7.08
C LEU A 84 1.13 4.16 -7.80
N ALA A 85 1.65 3.79 -8.97
CA ALA A 85 2.48 4.68 -9.78
C ALA A 85 1.69 5.92 -10.25
N GLN A 86 0.43 5.73 -10.63
CA GLN A 86 -0.49 6.78 -11.03
C GLN A 86 -0.91 7.69 -9.86
N ALA A 87 -1.11 7.12 -8.68
CA ALA A 87 -1.33 7.87 -7.43
C ALA A 87 -0.13 8.78 -7.12
N GLY A 88 1.10 8.24 -7.21
CA GLY A 88 2.34 9.00 -7.01
C GLY A 88 2.52 10.12 -8.04
N ALA A 89 2.26 9.85 -9.32
CA ALA A 89 2.29 10.86 -10.37
C ALA A 89 1.28 11.99 -10.11
N SER A 90 0.08 11.65 -9.64
CA SER A 90 -0.97 12.61 -9.33
C SER A 90 -0.65 13.48 -8.12
N ALA A 91 -0.06 12.88 -7.08
CA ALA A 91 0.46 13.60 -5.92
C ALA A 91 1.54 14.64 -6.31
N ARG A 92 2.32 14.38 -7.38
CA ARG A 92 3.36 15.29 -7.90
C ARG A 92 2.76 16.49 -8.65
N MET A 93 1.80 16.24 -9.53
CA MET A 93 1.26 17.21 -10.50
C MET A 93 0.18 18.15 -9.92
N LYS A 94 -0.20 17.99 -8.64
CA LYS A 94 -1.35 18.66 -8.00
C LYS A 94 -2.70 18.34 -8.66
N THR A 95 -2.81 17.20 -9.34
CA THR A 95 -3.94 16.87 -10.24
C THR A 95 -5.21 16.38 -9.54
N GLY A 96 -5.31 16.52 -8.22
CA GLY A 96 -6.52 16.18 -7.46
C GLY A 96 -6.21 15.12 -6.42
N VAL A 97 -6.61 15.39 -5.18
CA VAL A 97 -6.50 14.41 -4.10
C VAL A 97 -7.44 13.23 -4.36
N GLU A 98 -8.48 13.46 -5.15
CA GLU A 98 -9.48 12.54 -5.66
C GLU A 98 -8.82 11.42 -6.46
N ILE A 99 -7.95 11.74 -7.43
CA ILE A 99 -7.22 10.72 -8.20
C ILE A 99 -6.35 9.87 -7.28
N VAL A 100 -5.65 10.49 -6.32
CA VAL A 100 -4.84 9.71 -5.37
C VAL A 100 -5.71 8.75 -4.55
N ILE A 101 -6.90 9.17 -4.13
CA ILE A 101 -7.85 8.30 -3.42
C ILE A 101 -8.29 7.14 -4.32
N ASP A 102 -8.73 7.45 -5.54
CA ASP A 102 -9.27 6.47 -6.48
C ASP A 102 -8.23 5.40 -6.82
N GLU A 103 -7.00 5.81 -7.12
CA GLU A 103 -5.91 4.90 -7.44
C GLU A 103 -5.45 4.04 -6.24
N LEU A 104 -5.47 4.57 -5.02
CA LEU A 104 -5.18 3.77 -3.83
C LEU A 104 -6.26 2.71 -3.60
N ARG A 105 -7.52 3.03 -3.86
CA ARG A 105 -8.65 2.09 -3.73
C ARG A 105 -8.64 1.05 -4.85
N GLU A 106 -8.34 1.46 -6.08
CA GLU A 106 -8.15 0.55 -7.22
C GLU A 106 -7.01 -0.45 -6.95
N GLY A 107 -5.89 0.02 -6.42
CA GLY A 107 -4.79 -0.86 -5.99
C GLY A 107 -5.22 -1.83 -4.88
N ALA A 108 -6.05 -1.38 -3.94
CA ALA A 108 -6.63 -2.26 -2.93
C ALA A 108 -7.50 -3.36 -3.55
N ASP A 109 -8.39 -3.01 -4.48
CA ASP A 109 -9.30 -3.96 -5.11
C ASP A 109 -8.53 -4.96 -6.00
N CYS A 110 -7.48 -4.51 -6.69
CA CYS A 110 -6.54 -5.38 -7.39
C CYS A 110 -5.93 -6.44 -6.43
N LEU A 111 -5.41 -6.03 -5.27
CA LEU A 111 -4.83 -6.99 -4.32
C LEU A 111 -5.89 -7.89 -3.66
N LYS A 112 -7.11 -7.40 -3.40
CA LYS A 112 -8.21 -8.25 -2.94
C LYS A 112 -8.49 -9.35 -3.96
N GLU A 113 -8.65 -8.99 -5.24
CA GLU A 113 -8.85 -9.98 -6.29
C GLU A 113 -7.65 -10.93 -6.39
N GLY A 114 -6.43 -10.42 -6.38
CA GLY A 114 -5.20 -11.22 -6.41
C GLY A 114 -5.14 -12.26 -5.29
N SER A 115 -5.65 -11.93 -4.09
CA SER A 115 -5.73 -12.88 -2.97
C SER A 115 -6.72 -14.02 -3.22
N LEU A 116 -7.81 -13.76 -3.95
CA LEU A 116 -8.75 -14.80 -4.36
C LEU A 116 -8.13 -15.71 -5.43
N LYS A 117 -7.37 -15.13 -6.36
CA LYS A 117 -6.62 -15.90 -7.36
C LYS A 117 -5.55 -16.78 -6.72
N LEU A 118 -4.88 -16.31 -5.66
CA LEU A 118 -3.97 -17.15 -4.86
C LEU A 118 -4.69 -18.34 -4.23
N ALA A 119 -5.90 -18.15 -3.70
CA ALA A 119 -6.69 -19.26 -3.15
C ALA A 119 -7.03 -20.31 -4.23
N THR A 120 -7.40 -19.87 -5.43
CA THR A 120 -7.63 -20.80 -6.54
C THR A 120 -6.33 -21.50 -6.98
N ALA A 121 -5.19 -20.80 -6.98
CA ALA A 121 -3.89 -21.43 -7.27
C ALA A 121 -3.46 -22.44 -6.19
N VAL A 122 -3.84 -22.24 -4.92
CA VAL A 122 -3.70 -23.24 -3.85
C VAL A 122 -4.50 -24.50 -4.16
N ASP A 123 -5.74 -24.35 -4.63
CA ASP A 123 -6.59 -25.48 -5.00
C ASP A 123 -6.03 -26.23 -6.22
N GLU A 124 -5.59 -25.50 -7.25
CA GLU A 124 -4.96 -26.06 -8.46
C GLU A 124 -3.70 -26.87 -8.10
N SER A 125 -2.80 -26.30 -7.28
CA SER A 125 -1.58 -27.00 -6.83
C SER A 125 -1.86 -28.23 -5.95
N ASN A 126 -2.93 -28.21 -5.16
CA ASN A 126 -3.35 -29.39 -4.40
C ASN A 126 -3.87 -30.52 -5.30
N VAL A 127 -4.60 -30.20 -6.38
CA VAL A 127 -5.08 -31.20 -7.35
C VAL A 127 -3.90 -31.91 -8.02
N ASP A 128 -2.86 -31.14 -8.36
CA ASP A 128 -1.63 -31.67 -8.98
C ASP A 128 -0.67 -32.31 -7.98
N LYS A 129 -0.99 -32.27 -6.68
CA LYS A 129 -0.19 -32.81 -5.57
C LYS A 129 1.15 -32.09 -5.36
N ASP A 130 1.28 -30.84 -5.82
CA ASP A 130 2.41 -29.98 -5.48
C ASP A 130 2.15 -29.27 -4.14
N PHE A 131 2.31 -30.03 -3.05
CA PHE A 131 2.02 -29.54 -1.70
C PHE A 131 3.02 -28.48 -1.20
N GLU A 132 4.24 -28.49 -1.74
CA GLU A 132 5.24 -27.47 -1.38
C GLU A 132 4.87 -26.12 -1.99
N LEU A 133 4.48 -26.10 -3.28
CA LEU A 133 3.96 -24.89 -3.89
C LEU A 133 2.64 -24.45 -3.25
N SER A 134 1.71 -25.37 -3.00
CA SER A 134 0.44 -25.07 -2.35
C SER A 134 0.63 -24.38 -1.00
N LYS A 135 1.58 -24.87 -0.19
CA LYS A 135 1.93 -24.25 1.09
C LYS A 135 2.49 -22.83 0.94
N ARG A 136 3.35 -22.60 -0.07
CA ARG A 136 3.90 -21.25 -0.36
C ARG A 136 2.79 -20.30 -0.80
N LEU A 137 1.94 -20.72 -1.74
CA LEU A 137 0.80 -19.93 -2.22
C LEU A 137 -0.17 -19.60 -1.09
N GLN A 138 -0.45 -20.55 -0.20
CA GLN A 138 -1.30 -20.34 0.97
C GLN A 138 -0.71 -19.30 1.93
N ALA A 139 0.61 -19.28 2.09
CA ALA A 139 1.30 -18.29 2.92
C ALA A 139 1.25 -16.86 2.35
N MET A 140 1.02 -16.71 1.04
CA MET A 140 0.93 -15.41 0.36
C MET A 140 -0.44 -14.74 0.53
N ILE A 141 -1.51 -15.51 0.80
CA ILE A 141 -2.90 -14.99 0.83
C ILE A 141 -3.08 -13.91 1.89
N LYS A 142 -2.69 -14.19 3.14
CA LYS A 142 -2.93 -13.29 4.26
C LYS A 142 -2.15 -11.96 4.13
N PRO A 143 -0.84 -11.97 3.80
CA PRO A 143 -0.12 -10.73 3.52
C PRO A 143 -0.73 -9.91 2.38
N THR A 144 -1.19 -10.56 1.30
CA THR A 144 -1.87 -9.87 0.18
C THR A 144 -3.16 -9.18 0.63
N GLN A 145 -4.00 -9.87 1.42
CA GLN A 145 -5.21 -9.31 2.00
C GLN A 145 -4.93 -8.14 2.95
N GLN A 146 -3.86 -8.24 3.75
CA GLN A 146 -3.43 -7.17 4.64
C GLN A 146 -2.97 -5.95 3.84
N ALA A 147 -2.14 -6.13 2.81
CA ALA A 147 -1.71 -5.05 1.94
C ALA A 147 -2.91 -4.34 1.30
N ALA A 148 -3.87 -5.12 0.80
CA ALA A 148 -5.11 -4.59 0.23
C ALA A 148 -5.92 -3.75 1.22
N LEU A 149 -6.14 -4.27 2.44
CA LEU A 149 -6.85 -3.54 3.49
C LEU A 149 -6.16 -2.22 3.83
N ARG A 150 -4.82 -2.22 3.96
CA ARG A 150 -4.06 -1.02 4.31
C ARG A 150 -4.08 0.03 3.20
N LEU A 151 -4.06 -0.38 1.94
CA LEU A 151 -4.26 0.51 0.79
C LEU A 151 -5.63 1.18 0.82
N GLU A 152 -6.69 0.40 1.05
CA GLU A 152 -8.06 0.89 1.17
C GLU A 152 -8.20 1.89 2.33
N GLU A 153 -7.64 1.58 3.50
CA GLU A 153 -7.62 2.46 4.66
C GLU A 153 -6.84 3.76 4.39
N ALA A 154 -5.73 3.71 3.64
CA ALA A 154 -4.98 4.89 3.25
C ALA A 154 -5.84 5.81 2.36
N GLY A 155 -6.47 5.27 1.32
CA GLY A 155 -7.38 6.02 0.45
C GLY A 155 -8.58 6.60 1.24
N ALA A 156 -9.21 5.79 2.08
CA ALA A 156 -10.32 6.23 2.93
C ALA A 156 -9.91 7.34 3.91
N SER A 157 -8.71 7.26 4.49
CA SER A 157 -8.20 8.28 5.43
C SER A 157 -7.96 9.62 4.74
N ILE A 158 -7.48 9.61 3.49
CA ILE A 158 -7.36 10.82 2.67
C ILE A 158 -8.74 11.41 2.38
N MET A 159 -9.71 10.59 1.97
CA MET A 159 -11.09 11.01 1.71
C MET A 159 -11.76 11.63 2.95
N GLN A 160 -11.51 11.05 4.13
CA GLN A 160 -12.01 11.54 5.41
C GLN A 160 -11.21 12.72 5.97
N ARG A 161 -10.20 13.22 5.23
CA ARG A 161 -9.33 14.36 5.61
C ARG A 161 -8.62 14.13 6.94
N GLN A 162 -8.27 12.88 7.22
CA GLN A 162 -7.49 12.55 8.40
C GLN A 162 -6.07 13.14 8.31
N SER A 163 -5.34 13.12 9.43
CA SER A 163 -3.98 13.65 9.46
C SER A 163 -3.04 12.84 8.55
N ILE A 164 -2.02 13.51 8.00
CA ILE A 164 -1.01 12.87 7.15
C ILE A 164 -0.27 11.73 7.87
N THR A 165 -0.13 11.82 9.19
CA THR A 165 0.46 10.76 10.02
C THR A 165 -0.37 9.48 9.96
N VAL A 166 -1.70 9.59 9.96
CA VAL A 166 -2.58 8.42 9.86
C VAL A 166 -2.50 7.81 8.47
N VAL A 167 -2.62 8.62 7.41
CA VAL A 167 -2.45 8.15 6.02
C VAL A 167 -1.10 7.45 5.84
N GLY A 168 -0.02 8.07 6.32
CA GLY A 168 1.32 7.51 6.28
C GLY A 168 1.45 6.19 7.03
N SER A 169 0.79 6.04 8.19
CA SER A 169 0.80 4.79 8.94
C SER A 169 0.15 3.63 8.18
N HIS A 170 -0.93 3.88 7.44
CA HIS A 170 -1.56 2.88 6.59
C HIS A 170 -0.65 2.50 5.41
N LEU A 171 -0.02 3.47 4.76
CA LEU A 171 0.94 3.20 3.68
C LEU A 171 2.17 2.41 4.14
N ILE A 172 2.70 2.71 5.33
CA ILE A 172 3.79 1.93 5.94
C ILE A 172 3.33 0.50 6.21
N ALA A 173 2.17 0.32 6.87
CA ALA A 173 1.63 -1.00 7.16
C ALA A 173 1.31 -1.80 5.88
N CYS A 174 0.94 -1.13 4.79
CA CYS A 174 0.80 -1.74 3.47
C CYS A 174 2.15 -2.25 2.96
N GLY A 175 3.20 -1.42 3.03
CA GLY A 175 4.56 -1.82 2.66
C GLY A 175 5.08 -3.00 3.47
N GLU A 176 4.85 -3.02 4.79
CA GLU A 176 5.19 -4.15 5.67
C GLU A 176 4.45 -5.43 5.25
N ALA A 177 3.18 -5.32 4.84
CA ALA A 177 2.43 -6.46 4.34
C ALA A 177 2.95 -6.99 2.99
N ILE A 178 3.41 -6.09 2.10
CA ILE A 178 4.07 -6.47 0.84
C ILE A 178 5.44 -7.13 1.12
N ASP A 179 6.18 -6.67 2.12
CA ASP A 179 7.46 -7.27 2.52
C ASP A 179 7.27 -8.67 3.12
N MET A 180 6.22 -8.85 3.93
CA MET A 180 5.79 -10.17 4.39
C MET A 180 5.38 -11.09 3.23
N LEU A 181 4.70 -10.56 2.20
CA LEU A 181 4.36 -11.31 1.00
C LEU A 181 5.63 -11.79 0.27
N ALA A 182 6.59 -10.89 0.06
CA ALA A 182 7.85 -11.21 -0.61
C ALA A 182 8.66 -12.26 0.15
N SER A 183 8.59 -12.25 1.48
CA SER A 183 9.27 -13.22 2.36
C SER A 183 8.61 -14.61 2.39
N SER A 184 7.40 -14.77 1.82
CA SER A 184 6.68 -16.04 1.75
C SER A 184 7.05 -16.89 0.53
N ILE A 185 7.86 -16.36 -0.38
CA ILE A 185 8.29 -16.99 -1.64
C ILE A 185 9.61 -17.73 -1.41
#